data_AF-A0A1F2THN2-F1
#
_entry.id   AF-A0A1F2THN2-F1
#
_cell.length_a   1.000
_cell.length_b   1.000
_cell.length_c   1.000
_cell.angle_alpha   90.00
_cell.angle_beta   90.00
_cell.angle_gamma   90.00
#
_symmetry.space_group_name_H-M   'P 1'
#
loop_
_entity.id
_entity.type
_entity.pdbx_description
1 polymer ?
#
loop_
_entity_poly.entity_id
_entity_poly.type
_entity_poly.pdbx_seq_one_letter_code
_entity_poly.pdbx_strand_id
1 'polypeptide(L)'
;MSADALLSRLENVRRTGAGRWIARCPAHDDRRASMSIRELEDGTVLLHDFAGCEVAAILAAVSLDMAALFPERSSSHGRRERRPFAAADVLRCIGFEALIVAVAAENMAAGKALSSDDLARLRTAAARLKAAANIHDE
;
A
#
# COMPACT_ATOMS: atom_id res chain seq x y z
N MET A 1 -21.21 4.37 11.98
CA MET A 1 -20.95 3.72 13.27
C MET A 1 -19.46 3.90 13.55
N SER A 2 -19.06 4.48 14.69
CA SER A 2 -17.64 4.71 15.01
C SER A 2 -16.95 3.40 15.43
N ALA A 3 -15.62 3.40 15.46
CA ALA A 3 -14.82 2.28 15.97
C ALA A 3 -15.24 1.82 17.39
N ASP A 4 -15.91 2.69 18.17
CA ASP A 4 -16.36 2.42 19.54
C ASP A 4 -17.24 1.17 19.67
N ALA A 5 -18.10 0.91 18.68
CA ALA A 5 -18.96 -0.28 18.68
C ALA A 5 -18.13 -1.57 18.65
N LEU A 6 -17.05 -1.59 17.87
CA LEU A 6 -16.14 -2.73 17.83
C LEU A 6 -15.27 -2.77 19.10
N LEU A 7 -14.67 -1.64 19.48
CA LEU A 7 -13.75 -1.56 20.62
C LEU A 7 -14.39 -1.99 21.94
N SER A 8 -15.68 -1.68 22.15
CA SER A 8 -16.41 -2.07 23.35
C SER A 8 -16.63 -3.59 23.51
N ARG A 9 -16.39 -4.38 22.45
CA ARG A 9 -16.52 -5.84 22.44
C ARG A 9 -15.18 -6.58 22.46
N LEU A 10 -14.07 -5.85 22.58
CA LEU A 10 -12.72 -6.40 22.51
C LEU A 10 -12.00 -6.34 23.86
N GLU A 11 -11.05 -7.24 24.05
CA GLU A 11 -10.23 -7.30 25.25
C GLU A 11 -8.86 -6.63 25.06
N ASN A 12 -8.32 -6.09 26.16
CA ASN A 12 -6.98 -5.49 26.23
C ASN A 12 -6.76 -4.40 25.16
N VAL A 13 -7.80 -3.61 24.91
CA VAL A 13 -7.78 -2.50 23.96
C VAL A 13 -6.85 -1.41 24.48
N ARG A 14 -5.88 -0.99 23.66
CA ARG A 14 -4.96 0.10 23.96
C ARG A 14 -4.87 1.04 22.78
N ARG A 15 -5.02 2.33 23.04
CA ARG A 15 -4.86 3.37 22.03
C ARG A 15 -3.37 3.60 21.76
N THR A 16 -2.98 3.60 20.48
CA THR A 16 -1.60 3.82 20.02
C THR A 16 -1.43 5.11 19.22
N GLY A 17 -2.53 5.80 18.91
CA GLY A 17 -2.54 7.10 18.25
C GLY A 17 -3.97 7.66 18.08
N ALA A 18 -4.10 8.78 17.39
CA ALA A 18 -5.41 9.28 16.97
C ALA A 18 -6.06 8.29 16.01
N GLY A 19 -7.28 7.82 16.34
CA GLY A 19 -8.00 6.82 15.55
C GLY A 19 -7.29 5.46 15.41
N ARG A 20 -6.38 5.11 16.32
CA ARG A 20 -5.59 3.86 16.24
C ARG A 20 -5.54 3.13 17.56
N TRP A 21 -5.79 1.83 17.52
CA TRP A 21 -5.75 0.93 18.68
C TRP A 21 -5.10 -0.40 18.34
N ILE A 22 -4.63 -1.07 19.38
CA ILE A 22 -4.32 -2.50 19.36
C ILE A 22 -5.25 -3.21 20.34
N ALA A 23 -5.67 -4.43 20.02
CA ALA A 23 -6.51 -5.26 20.87
C ALA A 23 -6.16 -6.73 20.69
N ARG A 24 -6.68 -7.58 21.58
CA ARG A 24 -6.63 -9.03 21.36
C ARG A 24 -7.55 -9.43 20.22
N CYS A 25 -7.08 -10.34 19.38
CA CYS A 25 -7.94 -10.96 18.38
C CYS A 25 -8.91 -11.94 19.05
N PRO A 26 -10.24 -11.81 18.84
CA PRO A 26 -11.22 -12.74 19.39
C PRO A 26 -11.35 -14.04 18.58
N ALA A 27 -10.77 -14.11 17.38
CA ALA A 27 -10.86 -15.27 16.48
C ALA A 27 -9.82 -16.37 16.77
N HIS A 28 -8.86 -16.12 17.67
CA HIS A 28 -7.90 -17.11 18.18
C HIS A 28 -7.61 -16.89 19.65
N ASP A 29 -6.95 -17.85 20.31
CA ASP A 29 -6.44 -17.68 21.68
C ASP A 29 -5.28 -16.66 21.68
N ASP A 30 -5.63 -15.38 21.71
CA ASP A 30 -4.65 -14.31 21.60
C ASP A 30 -4.07 -13.91 22.96
N ARG A 31 -2.84 -14.33 23.21
CA ARG A 31 -2.12 -14.01 24.45
C ARG A 31 -1.60 -12.57 24.48
N ARG A 32 -1.35 -11.95 23.32
CA ARG A 32 -0.76 -10.61 23.19
C ARG A 32 -1.48 -9.85 22.08
N ALA A 33 -2.03 -8.68 22.38
CA ALA A 33 -2.77 -7.84 21.41
C ALA A 33 -2.14 -7.84 20.00
N SER A 34 -2.63 -8.73 19.13
CA SER A 34 -2.11 -8.98 17.78
C SER A 34 -2.93 -8.30 16.69
N MET A 35 -4.06 -7.70 17.07
CA MET A 35 -4.97 -7.04 16.15
C MET A 35 -4.79 -5.52 16.19
N SER A 36 -4.54 -4.95 15.01
CA SER A 36 -4.51 -3.51 14.76
C SER A 36 -5.88 -3.03 14.29
N ILE A 37 -6.33 -1.91 14.83
CA ILE A 37 -7.60 -1.26 14.52
C ILE A 37 -7.32 0.19 14.18
N ARG A 38 -7.85 0.66 13.05
CA ARG A 38 -7.72 2.06 12.64
C ARG A 38 -9.02 2.61 12.11
N GLU A 39 -9.46 3.74 12.64
CA GLU A 39 -10.56 4.53 12.09
C GLU A 39 -10.00 5.60 11.14
N LEU A 40 -10.61 5.72 9.96
CA LEU A 40 -10.29 6.74 8.96
C LEU A 40 -11.19 7.97 9.14
N GLU A 41 -10.82 9.07 8.49
CA GLU A 41 -11.58 10.33 8.55
C GLU A 41 -13.01 10.20 7.99
N ASP A 42 -13.23 9.23 7.10
CA ASP A 42 -14.55 8.94 6.53
C ASP A 42 -15.41 8.00 7.40
N GLY A 43 -14.90 7.59 8.57
CA GLY A 43 -15.59 6.67 9.48
C GLY A 43 -15.41 5.19 9.12
N THR A 44 -14.59 4.84 8.12
CA THR A 44 -14.24 3.45 7.83
C THR A 44 -13.29 2.90 8.89
N VAL A 45 -13.57 1.70 9.38
CA VAL A 45 -12.74 0.98 10.35
C VAL A 45 -11.94 -0.12 9.63
N LEU A 46 -10.62 0.02 9.65
CA LEU A 46 -9.68 -0.97 9.14
C LEU A 46 -9.28 -1.94 10.26
N LEU A 47 -9.28 -3.23 9.94
CA LEU A 47 -8.82 -4.30 10.80
C LEU A 47 -7.68 -5.06 10.13
N HIS A 48 -6.67 -5.39 10.93
CA HIS A 48 -5.61 -6.29 10.52
C HIS A 48 -5.12 -7.08 11.73
N ASP A 49 -5.23 -8.40 11.66
CA ASP A 49 -4.63 -9.30 12.64
C ASP A 49 -3.31 -9.85 12.11
N PHE A 50 -2.23 -9.64 12.88
CA PHE A 50 -0.89 -10.08 12.50
C PHE A 50 -0.69 -11.60 12.60
N ALA A 51 -1.63 -12.34 13.20
CA ALA A 51 -1.65 -13.81 13.17
C ALA A 51 -2.38 -14.37 11.94
N GLY A 52 -3.01 -13.52 11.13
CA GLY A 52 -3.62 -13.91 9.84
C GLY A 52 -5.09 -14.30 9.92
N CYS A 53 -5.81 -13.96 11.01
CA CYS A 53 -7.25 -14.21 11.07
C CYS A 53 -8.01 -13.42 10.02
N GLU A 54 -9.01 -14.06 9.41
CA GLU A 54 -9.92 -13.39 8.49
C GLU A 54 -10.81 -12.38 9.23
N VAL A 55 -11.03 -11.22 8.62
CA VAL A 55 -11.87 -10.16 9.18
C VAL A 55 -13.29 -10.66 9.50
N ALA A 56 -13.86 -11.50 8.64
CA ALA A 56 -15.18 -12.08 8.88
C ALA A 56 -15.22 -12.95 10.15
N ALA A 57 -14.18 -13.73 10.43
CA ALA A 57 -14.09 -14.55 11.62
C ALA A 57 -13.95 -13.69 12.89
N ILE A 58 -13.17 -12.61 12.83
CA ILE A 58 -13.02 -11.63 13.91
C ILE A 58 -14.36 -11.02 14.27
N LEU A 59 -15.10 -10.52 13.27
CA LEU A 59 -16.39 -9.88 13.46
C LEU A 59 -17.44 -10.86 13.99
N ALA A 60 -17.47 -12.08 13.46
CA ALA A 60 -18.36 -13.14 13.93
C ALA A 60 -18.13 -13.47 15.41
N ALA A 61 -16.87 -13.52 15.86
CA ALA A 61 -16.54 -13.79 17.26
C ALA A 61 -17.06 -12.72 18.23
N VAL A 62 -17.28 -11.49 17.76
CA VAL A 62 -17.88 -10.39 18.54
C VAL A 62 -19.32 -10.06 18.12
N SER A 63 -19.98 -10.96 17.39
CA SER A 63 -21.37 -10.79 16.92
C SER A 63 -21.60 -9.50 16.13
N LEU A 64 -20.65 -9.12 15.28
CA LEU A 64 -20.75 -8.03 14.32
C LEU A 64 -20.69 -8.58 12.88
N ASP A 65 -21.15 -7.78 11.94
CA ASP A 65 -21.06 -8.04 10.52
C ASP A 65 -20.07 -7.08 9.83
N MET A 66 -19.78 -7.31 8.56
CA MET A 66 -18.92 -6.42 7.76
C MET A 66 -19.47 -5.00 7.65
N ALA A 67 -20.79 -4.80 7.76
CA ALA A 67 -21.38 -3.47 7.66
C ALA A 67 -21.00 -2.58 8.85
N ALA A 68 -20.71 -3.17 10.02
CA ALA A 68 -20.21 -2.43 11.18
C ALA A 68 -18.85 -1.74 10.96
N LEU A 69 -18.08 -2.15 9.94
CA LEU A 69 -16.79 -1.52 9.60
C LEU A 69 -16.90 -0.27 8.74
N PHE A 70 -18.10 0.04 8.24
CA PHE A 70 -18.30 1.15 7.32
C PHE A 70 -19.30 2.15 7.91
N PRO A 71 -19.18 3.45 7.55
CA PRO A 71 -20.24 4.40 7.82
C PRO A 71 -21.54 3.93 7.14
N GLU A 72 -22.70 4.32 7.70
CA GLU A 72 -23.97 4.18 6.98
C GLU A 72 -23.79 4.86 5.62
N ARG A 73 -24.17 4.16 4.53
CA ARG A 73 -23.88 4.57 3.14
C ARG A 73 -24.29 6.03 2.91
N SER A 74 -23.34 6.96 3.08
CA SER A 74 -23.43 8.27 2.48
C SER A 74 -23.11 8.09 1.00
N SER A 75 -23.79 8.84 0.15
CA SER A 75 -23.66 8.78 -1.32
C SER A 75 -22.26 9.13 -1.86
N SER A 76 -21.27 9.37 -1.00
CA SER A 76 -19.89 9.62 -1.37
C SER A 76 -19.11 8.32 -1.48
N HIS A 77 -19.02 7.76 -2.68
CA HIS A 77 -17.96 6.81 -3.00
C HIS A 77 -16.61 7.46 -2.65
N GLY A 78 -15.85 6.83 -1.75
CA GLY A 78 -14.52 7.31 -1.35
C GLY A 78 -13.63 7.60 -2.56
N ARG A 79 -12.74 8.58 -2.43
CA ARG A 79 -11.85 8.98 -3.52
C ARG A 79 -10.98 7.79 -3.93
N ARG A 80 -11.27 7.20 -5.10
CA ARG A 80 -10.48 6.12 -5.70
C ARG A 80 -8.99 6.48 -5.64
N GLU A 81 -8.18 5.61 -5.07
CA GLU A 81 -6.74 5.82 -4.94
C GLU A 81 -6.13 5.98 -6.34
N ARG A 82 -5.70 7.21 -6.66
CA ARG A 82 -5.24 7.57 -8.01
C ARG A 82 -3.79 7.16 -8.28
N ARG A 83 -3.06 6.68 -7.27
CA ARG A 83 -1.62 6.40 -7.36
C ARG A 83 -1.30 5.06 -6.69
N PRO A 84 -1.40 3.94 -7.43
CA PRO A 84 -1.15 2.61 -6.86
C PRO A 84 0.29 2.38 -6.40
N PHE A 85 1.23 3.24 -6.80
CA PHE A 85 2.65 3.12 -6.46
C PHE A 85 3.21 4.45 -5.92
N ALA A 86 4.10 4.36 -4.93
CA ALA A 86 4.86 5.53 -4.51
C ALA A 86 5.84 5.94 -5.60
N ALA A 87 6.00 7.25 -5.83
CA ALA A 87 6.92 7.76 -6.87
C ALA A 87 8.37 7.25 -6.67
N ALA A 88 8.78 7.06 -5.42
CA ALA A 88 10.09 6.49 -5.09
C ALA A 88 10.26 5.05 -5.61
N ASP A 89 9.21 4.23 -5.59
CA ASP A 89 9.27 2.85 -6.09
C ASP A 89 9.44 2.82 -7.60
N VAL A 90 8.71 3.69 -8.31
CA VAL A 90 8.86 3.88 -9.76
C VAL A 90 10.28 4.31 -10.12
N LEU A 91 10.83 5.28 -9.38
CA LEU A 91 12.22 5.73 -9.56
C LEU A 91 13.24 4.62 -9.32
N ARG A 92 13.03 3.76 -8.31
CA ARG A 92 13.90 2.59 -8.08
C ARG A 92 13.82 1.58 -9.22
N CYS A 93 12.63 1.35 -9.79
CA CYS A 93 12.46 0.44 -10.92
C CYS A 93 13.18 0.91 -12.19
N ILE A 94 13.22 2.22 -12.45
CA ILE A 94 13.82 2.77 -13.67
C ILE A 94 15.26 3.28 -13.49
N GLY A 95 15.75 3.36 -12.25
CA GLY A 95 17.02 4.00 -11.92
C GLY A 95 18.23 3.41 -12.64
N PHE A 96 18.29 2.07 -12.77
CA PHE A 96 19.38 1.42 -13.51
C PHE A 96 19.36 1.77 -15.01
N GLU A 97 18.18 1.82 -15.62
CA GLU A 97 18.04 2.18 -17.03
C GLU A 97 18.43 3.64 -17.26
N ALA A 98 18.03 4.54 -16.37
CA ALA A 98 18.42 5.95 -16.42
C ALA A 98 19.95 6.13 -16.31
N LEU A 99 20.61 5.37 -15.43
CA LEU A 99 22.07 5.42 -15.27
C LEU A 99 22.80 4.98 -16.54
N ILE A 100 22.34 3.91 -17.20
CA ILE A 100 22.90 3.46 -18.48
C ILE A 100 22.79 4.54 -19.56
N VAL A 101 21.62 5.19 -19.67
CA VAL A 101 21.42 6.29 -20.64
C VAL A 101 22.36 7.46 -20.33
N ALA A 102 22.49 7.84 -19.05
CA ALA A 102 23.37 8.93 -18.63
C ALA A 102 24.85 8.64 -18.97
N VAL A 103 25.36 7.46 -18.65
CA VAL A 103 26.75 7.08 -18.96
C VAL A 103 27.00 7.07 -20.47
N ALA A 104 26.06 6.53 -21.25
CA ALA A 104 26.19 6.52 -22.70
C ALA A 104 26.17 7.94 -23.28
N ALA A 105 25.32 8.82 -22.77
CA ALA A 105 25.25 10.23 -23.19
C ALA A 105 26.56 10.97 -22.87
N GLU A 106 27.13 10.77 -21.68
CA GLU A 106 28.43 11.35 -21.31
C GLU A 106 29.57 10.86 -22.20
N ASN A 107 29.61 9.56 -22.52
CA ASN A 107 30.60 9.01 -23.45
C ASN A 107 30.46 9.63 -24.84
N MET A 108 29.24 9.74 -25.37
CA MET A 108 28.99 10.37 -26.67
C MET A 108 29.36 11.86 -26.67
N ALA A 109 29.04 12.60 -25.60
CA ALA A 109 29.40 14.00 -25.43
C ALA A 109 30.93 14.19 -25.37
N ALA A 110 31.65 13.23 -24.78
CA ALA A 110 33.10 13.17 -24.79
C ALA A 110 33.71 12.68 -26.12
N GLY A 111 32.90 12.49 -27.17
CA GLY A 111 33.34 12.04 -28.50
C GLY A 111 33.74 10.56 -28.56
N LYS A 112 33.42 9.76 -27.53
CA LYS A 112 33.71 8.33 -27.49
C LYS A 112 32.66 7.57 -28.29
N ALA A 113 33.11 6.74 -29.23
CA ALA A 113 32.23 5.79 -29.89
C ALA A 113 31.77 4.72 -28.88
N LEU A 114 30.47 4.42 -28.87
CA LEU A 114 29.94 3.31 -28.10
C LEU A 114 30.25 1.99 -28.81
N SER A 115 30.60 0.96 -28.05
CA SER A 115 30.72 -0.39 -28.58
C SER A 115 29.36 -0.92 -29.07
N SER A 116 29.36 -2.02 -29.85
CA SER A 116 28.12 -2.69 -30.24
C SER A 116 27.29 -3.11 -29.04
N ASP A 117 27.95 -3.57 -27.98
CA ASP A 117 27.32 -4.07 -26.76
C ASP A 117 26.74 -2.92 -25.92
N ASP A 118 27.48 -1.82 -25.78
CA ASP A 118 27.00 -0.61 -25.12
C ASP A 118 25.80 -0.01 -25.87
N LEU A 119 25.85 0.01 -27.21
CA LEU A 119 24.75 0.48 -28.04
C LEU A 119 23.50 -0.40 -27.88
N ALA A 120 23.65 -1.72 -27.82
CA ALA A 120 22.56 -2.65 -27.57
C ALA A 120 21.96 -2.45 -26.16
N ARG A 121 22.81 -2.26 -25.15
CA ARG A 121 22.38 -2.01 -23.76
C ARG A 121 21.66 -0.66 -23.62
N LEU A 122 22.17 0.39 -24.27
CA LEU A 122 21.53 1.70 -24.35
C LEU A 122 20.14 1.61 -25.00
N ARG A 123 20.00 0.90 -26.12
CA ARG A 123 18.71 0.71 -26.79
C ARG A 123 17.69 0.03 -25.89
N THR A 124 18.11 -1.01 -25.16
CA THR A 124 17.27 -1.71 -24.18
C THR A 124 16.82 -0.77 -23.07
N ALA A 125 17.73 0.05 -22.53
CA ALA A 125 17.42 1.03 -21.50
C ALA A 125 16.40 2.07 -21.97
N ALA A 126 16.64 2.64 -23.14
CA ALA A 126 15.73 3.60 -23.75
C ALA A 126 14.34 3.01 -24.00
N ALA A 127 14.24 1.75 -24.43
CA ALA A 127 12.95 1.08 -24.64
C ALA A 127 12.18 0.89 -23.32
N ARG A 128 12.85 0.46 -22.25
CA ARG A 128 12.23 0.28 -20.93
C ARG A 128 11.77 1.61 -20.32
N LEU A 129 12.55 2.68 -20.48
CA LEU A 129 12.16 4.00 -20.01
C LEU A 129 10.94 4.55 -20.76
N LYS A 130 10.87 4.36 -22.09
CA LYS A 130 9.69 4.73 -22.90
C LYS A 130 8.44 3.95 -22.47
N ALA A 131 8.58 2.64 -22.26
CA ALA A 131 7.48 1.83 -21.76
C ALA A 131 6.99 2.34 -20.40
N ALA A 132 7.91 2.65 -19.47
CA ALA A 132 7.56 3.20 -18.15
C ALA A 132 6.85 4.56 -18.22
N ALA A 133 7.23 5.42 -19.16
CA ALA A 133 6.61 6.74 -19.33
C ALA A 133 5.14 6.67 -19.80
N ASN A 134 4.76 5.59 -20.50
CA ASN A 134 3.44 5.43 -21.11
C ASN A 134 2.46 4.60 -20.24
N ILE A 135 2.83 4.23 -19.01
CA ILE A 135 1.99 3.40 -18.12
C ILE A 135 0.68 4.10 -17.68
N HIS A 136 0.52 5.40 -17.95
CA HIS A 136 -0.63 6.19 -17.50
C HIS A 136 -1.64 6.56 -18.59
N ASP A 137 -1.49 6.05 -19.82
CA ASP A 137 -2.36 6.36 -20.96
C ASP A 137 -3.53 5.37 -21.17
N GLU A 138 -3.77 4.43 -20.23
CA GLU A 138 -4.92 3.52 -20.19
C GLU A 138 -5.72 3.67 -18.88
#